data_AF-A0A1G6S0E2-F1
#
_entry.id   AF-A0A1G6S0E2-F1
#
_cell.length_a   1.000
_cell.length_b   1.000
_cell.length_c   1.000
_cell.angle_alpha   90.00
_cell.angle_beta   90.00
_cell.angle_gamma   90.00
#
_symmetry.space_group_name_H-M   'P 1'
#
loop_
_entity.id
_entity.type
_entity.pdbx_description
1 polymer ?
#
loop_
_entity_poly.entity_id
_entity_poly.type
_entity_poly.pdbx_seq_one_letter_code
_entity_poly.pdbx_strand_id
1 'polypeptide(L)'
;MGGTGVLLLRAPDGGMNDLDSCRALTAGGSSRVLAHAAPARLTVRVTADDDTVVARGETDRDGEHSPVTLLELTDGGLRRTEVWPDDGHLGLPVLLPGGEVGVLLRREHAPDRSWWRWVVEFSDHRGRPADWAPEGQRLQR
;
A
#
# COMPACT_ATOMS: atom_id res chain seq x y z
N MET A 1 -7.69 15.27 -12.44
CA MET A 1 -7.26 13.96 -12.99
C MET A 1 -7.05 13.03 -11.81
N GLY A 2 -8.09 12.30 -11.41
CA GLY A 2 -8.03 11.32 -10.33
C GLY A 2 -8.56 10.01 -10.89
N GLY A 3 -7.64 9.16 -11.35
CA GLY A 3 -7.96 7.83 -11.86
C GLY A 3 -7.66 6.77 -10.81
N THR A 4 -8.38 5.64 -10.87
CA THR A 4 -8.09 4.47 -10.02
C THR A 4 -6.78 3.85 -10.49
N GLY A 5 -5.89 3.56 -9.53
CA GLY A 5 -4.61 2.93 -9.80
C GLY A 5 -4.72 1.44 -9.53
N VAL A 6 -4.32 0.59 -10.47
CA VAL A 6 -4.08 -0.83 -10.16
C VAL A 6 -2.64 -0.97 -9.72
N LEU A 7 -2.44 -1.45 -8.50
CA LEU A 7 -1.13 -1.77 -7.96
C LEU A 7 -0.97 -3.27 -7.89
N LEU A 8 -0.04 -3.81 -8.67
CA LEU A 8 0.37 -5.21 -8.59
C LEU A 8 1.73 -5.28 -7.89
N LEU A 9 1.74 -5.93 -6.74
CA LEU A 9 2.94 -6.39 -6.07
C LEU A 9 3.10 -7.89 -6.36
N ARG A 10 4.27 -8.28 -6.86
CA ARG A 10 4.66 -9.68 -7.01
C ARG A 10 5.90 -9.93 -6.15
N ALA A 11 5.87 -11.05 -5.45
CA ALA A 11 6.92 -11.52 -4.56
C ALA A 11 7.40 -12.88 -5.04
N PRO A 12 8.58 -12.99 -5.68
CA PRO A 12 9.08 -14.28 -6.14
C PRO A 12 9.42 -15.25 -4.99
N ASP A 13 9.57 -14.73 -3.76
CA ASP A 13 9.88 -15.51 -2.55
C ASP A 13 8.67 -15.66 -1.58
N GLY A 14 7.47 -15.22 -1.98
CA GLY A 14 6.28 -15.19 -1.11
C GLY A 14 6.32 -14.09 -0.02
N GLY A 15 5.15 -13.52 0.32
CA GLY A 15 4.96 -12.60 1.46
C GLY A 15 4.77 -13.33 2.80
N MET A 16 4.35 -12.63 3.85
CA MET A 16 3.90 -13.31 5.09
C MET A 16 2.69 -14.20 4.76
N ASN A 17 2.83 -15.52 5.01
CA ASN A 17 1.92 -16.60 4.60
C ASN A 17 2.06 -17.11 3.14
N ASP A 18 3.25 -17.05 2.53
CA ASP A 18 3.56 -17.62 1.21
C ASP A 18 2.71 -17.07 0.05
N LEU A 19 2.17 -15.86 0.21
CA LEU A 19 1.42 -15.19 -0.86
C LEU A 19 2.38 -14.52 -1.84
N ASP A 20 2.46 -15.07 -3.05
CA ASP A 20 3.40 -14.62 -4.10
C ASP A 20 2.97 -13.34 -4.82
N SER A 21 1.75 -12.86 -4.55
CA SER A 21 1.28 -11.61 -5.15
C SER A 21 0.16 -10.95 -4.33
N CYS A 22 0.11 -9.62 -4.43
CA CYS A 22 -0.98 -8.78 -4.00
C CYS A 22 -1.38 -7.93 -5.21
N ARG A 23 -2.61 -8.11 -5.70
CA ARG A 23 -3.19 -7.25 -6.73
C ARG A 23 -4.26 -6.40 -6.08
N ALA A 24 -3.97 -5.12 -5.96
CA ALA A 24 -4.79 -4.14 -5.30
C ALA A 24 -5.32 -3.09 -6.27
N LEU A 25 -6.48 -2.52 -5.95
CA LEU A 25 -7.04 -1.34 -6.61
C LEU A 25 -7.06 -0.22 -5.58
N THR A 26 -6.38 0.88 -5.85
CA THR A 26 -6.40 2.07 -5.01
C THR A 26 -7.27 3.15 -5.67
N ALA A 27 -8.24 3.67 -4.93
CA ALA A 27 -9.11 4.73 -5.42
C ALA A 27 -8.33 6.05 -5.54
N GLY A 28 -8.18 6.56 -6.77
CA GLY A 28 -7.82 7.95 -7.11
C GLY A 28 -6.38 8.43 -6.80
N GLY A 29 -5.41 8.00 -7.62
CA GLY A 29 -4.14 8.72 -7.79
C GLY A 29 -3.22 8.80 -6.57
N SER A 30 -3.38 7.93 -5.57
CA SER A 30 -2.47 7.90 -4.42
C SER A 30 -1.04 7.64 -4.86
N SER A 31 -0.16 8.58 -4.54
CA SER A 31 1.28 8.50 -4.82
C SER A 31 2.04 7.68 -3.79
N ARG A 32 1.43 7.40 -2.64
CA ARG A 32 2.04 6.71 -1.49
C ARG A 32 1.10 5.64 -0.97
N VAL A 33 1.63 4.45 -0.68
CA VAL A 33 0.88 3.34 -0.07
C VAL A 33 1.75 2.59 0.94
N LEU A 34 1.13 1.99 1.93
CA LEU A 34 1.77 1.07 2.88
C LEU A 34 1.51 -0.37 2.45
N ALA A 35 2.54 -1.18 2.25
CA ALA A 35 2.43 -2.61 2.04
C ALA A 35 2.66 -3.34 3.37
N HIS A 36 1.63 -4.01 3.89
CA HIS A 36 1.75 -4.77 5.13
C HIS A 36 2.56 -6.05 4.92
N ALA A 37 3.51 -6.30 5.82
CA ALA A 37 4.35 -7.50 5.84
C ALA A 37 5.01 -7.79 4.47
N ALA A 38 5.56 -6.74 3.86
CA ALA A 38 6.09 -6.85 2.52
C ALA A 38 7.33 -7.77 2.48
N PRO A 39 7.43 -8.61 1.45
CA PRO A 39 8.56 -9.52 1.28
C PRO A 39 9.87 -8.78 1.05
N ALA A 40 10.98 -9.51 1.18
CA ALA A 40 12.31 -8.97 0.98
C ALA A 40 12.50 -8.44 -0.44
N ARG A 41 11.89 -9.10 -1.44
CA ARG A 41 11.94 -8.67 -2.84
C ARG A 41 10.54 -8.39 -3.35
N LEU A 42 10.38 -7.24 -4.01
CA LEU A 42 9.13 -6.82 -4.63
C LEU A 42 9.37 -6.45 -6.09
N THR A 43 8.57 -7.02 -6.97
CA THR A 43 8.30 -6.43 -8.28
C THR A 43 6.99 -5.66 -8.19
N VAL A 44 7.02 -4.40 -8.55
CA VAL A 44 5.89 -3.49 -8.48
C VAL A 44 5.54 -3.01 -9.87
N ARG A 45 4.24 -3.05 -10.19
CA ARG A 45 3.68 -2.46 -11.40
C ARG A 45 2.45 -1.65 -11.03
N VAL A 46 2.42 -0.40 -11.47
CA VAL A 46 1.28 0.50 -11.28
C VAL A 46 0.71 0.83 -12.64
N THR A 47 -0.60 0.65 -12.81
CA THR A 47 -1.32 1.04 -14.01
C THR A 47 -2.44 2.02 -13.70
N ALA A 48 -2.72 2.92 -14.65
CA ALA A 48 -3.89 3.77 -14.64
C ALA A 48 -5.14 2.97 -15.07
N ASP A 49 -6.30 3.63 -15.04
CA ASP A 49 -7.60 3.06 -15.42
C ASP A 49 -7.67 2.52 -16.85
N ASP A 50 -6.90 3.10 -17.76
CA ASP A 50 -6.81 2.73 -19.17
C ASP A 50 -5.73 1.66 -19.44
N ASP A 51 -5.29 0.96 -18.39
CA ASP A 51 -4.19 -0.01 -18.38
C ASP A 51 -2.80 0.56 -18.71
N THR A 52 -2.66 1.88 -18.86
CA THR A 52 -1.36 2.52 -19.08
C THR A 52 -0.45 2.29 -17.87
N VAL A 53 0.78 1.82 -18.11
CA VAL A 53 1.78 1.66 -17.04
C VAL A 53 2.29 3.03 -16.60
N VAL A 54 1.98 3.40 -15.36
CA VAL A 54 2.39 4.65 -14.73
C VAL A 54 3.78 4.51 -14.09
N ALA A 55 4.03 3.37 -13.46
CA ALA A 55 5.32 3.08 -12.85
C ALA A 55 5.59 1.57 -12.82
N ARG A 56 6.87 1.21 -12.83
CA ARG A 56 7.35 -0.15 -12.60
C ARG A 56 8.68 -0.10 -11.87
N GLY A 57 8.94 -1.09 -11.02
CA GLY A 57 10.21 -1.19 -10.33
C GLY A 57 10.40 -2.55 -9.70
N GLU A 58 11.66 -2.93 -9.53
CA GLU A 58 12.07 -4.02 -8.66
C GLU A 58 12.80 -3.39 -7.48
N THR A 59 12.49 -3.86 -6.27
CA THR A 59 13.08 -3.30 -5.05
C THR A 59 13.31 -4.38 -4.02
N ASP A 60 14.55 -4.46 -3.58
CA ASP A 60 14.96 -5.23 -2.41
C ASP A 60 14.69 -4.40 -1.14
N ARG A 61 14.42 -5.09 -0.04
CA ARG A 61 14.32 -4.49 1.28
C ARG A 61 15.63 -3.77 1.59
N ASP A 62 15.49 -2.51 1.98
CA ASP A 62 16.57 -1.69 2.47
C ASP A 62 16.38 -1.43 3.97
N GLY A 63 17.30 -1.93 4.78
CA GLY A 63 17.27 -1.80 6.25
C GLY A 63 16.64 -2.98 7.02
N GLU A 64 16.37 -2.74 8.30
CA GLU A 64 15.79 -3.73 9.21
C GLU A 64 14.35 -4.07 8.85
N HIS A 65 13.92 -5.28 9.23
CA HIS A 65 12.54 -5.68 9.06
C HIS A 65 11.59 -4.76 9.84
N SER A 66 10.55 -4.31 9.16
CA SER A 66 9.46 -3.52 9.74
C SER A 66 8.11 -4.15 9.38
N PRO A 67 7.05 -3.90 10.16
CA PRO A 67 5.74 -4.50 9.93
C PRO A 67 5.04 -3.98 8.67
N VAL A 68 5.49 -2.84 8.11
CA VAL A 68 4.96 -2.30 6.85
C VAL A 68 6.06 -1.60 6.06
N THR A 69 5.95 -1.68 4.74
CA THR A 69 6.85 -0.98 3.81
C THR A 69 6.10 0.17 3.16
N LEU A 70 6.65 1.39 3.21
CA LEU A 70 6.16 2.52 2.43
C LEU A 70 6.66 2.41 0.98
N LEU A 71 5.73 2.44 0.05
CA LEU A 71 5.99 2.54 -1.38
C LEU A 71 5.56 3.93 -1.87
N GLU A 72 6.49 4.68 -2.43
CA GLU A 72 6.25 6.01 -2.97
C GLU A 72 6.53 6.01 -4.46
N LEU A 73 5.55 6.47 -5.26
CA LEU A 73 5.73 6.76 -6.67
C LEU A 73 6.47 8.08 -6.79
N THR A 74 7.64 8.03 -7.41
CA THR A 74 8.46 9.22 -7.73
C THR A 74 8.41 9.46 -9.22
N ASP A 75 8.87 10.63 -9.68
CA ASP A 75 8.98 10.93 -11.11
C ASP A 75 9.83 9.84 -11.82
N GLY A 76 9.15 8.97 -12.57
CA GLY A 76 9.76 7.88 -13.33
C GLY A 76 10.21 6.66 -12.51
N GLY A 77 9.83 6.52 -11.23
CA GLY A 77 10.34 5.45 -10.39
C GLY A 77 9.47 5.05 -9.19
N LEU A 78 10.02 4.13 -8.41
CA LEU A 78 9.43 3.65 -7.16
C LEU A 78 10.50 3.73 -6.07
N ARG A 79 10.14 4.35 -4.95
CA ARG A 79 10.95 4.34 -3.74
C ARG A 79 10.33 3.42 -2.70
N ARG A 80 11.16 2.59 -2.09
CA ARG A 80 10.82 1.69 -0.98
C ARG A 80 11.43 2.22 0.30
N THR A 81 10.72 2.17 1.41
CA THR A 81 11.27 2.44 2.74
C THR A 81 10.58 1.56 3.77
N GLU A 82 11.35 0.89 4.63
CA GLU A 82 10.82 0.14 5.76
C GLU A 82 10.42 1.10 6.89
N VAL A 83 9.15 1.09 7.30
CA VAL A 83 8.64 2.09 8.25
C VAL A 83 7.87 1.46 9.41
N TRP A 84 8.03 2.08 10.56
CA TRP A 84 7.06 1.97 11.65
C TRP A 84 6.11 3.15 11.49
N PRO A 85 4.81 2.93 11.21
CA PRO A 85 3.89 4.02 10.93
C PRO A 85 3.92 5.11 11.98
N ASP A 86 3.90 6.34 11.51
CA ASP A 86 3.76 7.55 12.30
C ASP A 86 2.50 8.34 11.92
N ASP A 87 2.31 9.50 12.56
CA ASP A 87 1.12 10.33 12.35
C ASP A 87 1.03 10.85 10.90
N GLY A 88 2.17 10.99 10.20
CA GLY A 88 2.23 11.34 8.78
C GLY A 88 1.72 10.25 7.85
N HIS A 89 1.53 9.02 8.36
CA HIS A 89 1.02 7.89 7.61
C HIS A 89 -0.49 7.68 7.78
N LEU A 90 -1.15 8.38 8.71
CA LEU A 90 -2.59 8.25 8.91
C LEU A 90 -3.37 8.73 7.67
N GLY A 91 -4.32 7.92 7.22
CA GLY A 91 -5.06 8.15 5.99
C GLY A 91 -4.39 7.60 4.72
N LEU A 92 -3.18 7.03 4.81
CA LEU A 92 -2.59 6.32 3.66
C LEU A 92 -3.33 4.99 3.39
N PRO A 93 -3.42 4.57 2.12
CA PRO A 93 -3.84 3.22 1.76
C PRO A 93 -2.87 2.18 2.34
N VAL A 94 -3.41 1.11 2.90
CA VAL A 94 -2.70 -0.07 3.37
C VAL A 94 -3.09 -1.25 2.50
N LEU A 95 -2.13 -1.79 1.77
CA LEU A 95 -2.26 -3.03 1.02
C LEU A 95 -2.04 -4.20 1.97
N LEU A 96 -3.00 -5.10 2.05
CA LEU A 96 -2.83 -6.36 2.76
C LEU A 96 -2.38 -7.48 1.81
N PRO A 97 -1.71 -8.51 2.35
CA PRO A 97 -1.57 -9.78 1.66
C PRO A 97 -2.96 -10.29 1.25
N GLY A 98 -3.16 -10.59 -0.04
CA GLY A 98 -4.47 -10.96 -0.59
C GLY A 98 -5.04 -9.96 -1.60
N GLY A 99 -4.64 -8.69 -1.53
CA GLY A 99 -5.06 -7.66 -2.50
C GLY A 99 -6.04 -6.63 -1.94
N GLU A 100 -6.56 -6.82 -0.73
CA GLU A 100 -7.42 -5.85 -0.08
C GLU A 100 -6.67 -4.56 0.23
N VAL A 101 -7.37 -3.44 0.06
CA VAL A 101 -6.88 -2.10 0.39
C VAL A 101 -7.77 -1.53 1.47
N GLY A 102 -7.16 -1.16 2.59
CA GLY A 102 -7.83 -0.38 3.61
C GLY A 102 -7.14 0.96 3.84
N VAL A 103 -7.67 1.77 4.75
CA VAL A 103 -7.10 3.08 5.11
C VAL A 103 -6.59 3.04 6.55
N LEU A 104 -5.34 3.46 6.79
CA LEU A 104 -4.76 3.48 8.14
C LEU A 104 -5.43 4.56 9.01
N LEU A 105 -6.18 4.15 10.03
CA LEU A 105 -6.86 5.07 10.95
C LEU A 105 -6.08 5.33 12.24
N ARG A 106 -5.42 4.30 12.76
CA ARG A 106 -4.68 4.38 14.02
C ARG A 106 -3.49 3.45 14.00
N ARG A 107 -2.44 3.89 14.67
CA ARG A 107 -1.22 3.12 14.88
C ARG A 107 -0.78 3.12 16.33
N GLU A 108 -0.30 1.97 16.79
CA GLU A 108 0.34 1.80 18.09
C GLU A 108 1.44 0.75 17.98
N HIS A 109 2.55 0.97 18.68
CA HIS A 109 3.59 -0.04 18.84
C HIS A 109 4.39 0.23 20.10
N ALA A 110 5.10 -0.78 20.59
CA ALA A 110 6.03 -0.63 21.68
C ALA A 110 7.20 0.31 21.29
N PRO A 111 7.79 1.05 22.25
CA PRO A 111 9.02 1.81 22.01
C PRO A 111 10.18 0.93 21.52
N ASP A 112 10.24 -0.31 22.00
CA ASP A 112 11.24 -1.31 21.63
C ASP A 112 10.85 -2.14 20.38
N ARG A 113 9.73 -1.78 19.72
CA ARG A 113 9.25 -2.44 18.49
C ARG A 113 8.91 -3.93 18.64
N SER A 114 8.68 -4.41 19.86
CA SER A 114 8.33 -5.81 20.14
C SER A 114 6.88 -6.17 19.79
N TRP A 115 5.97 -5.20 19.75
CA TRP A 115 4.57 -5.40 19.33
C TRP A 115 4.03 -4.19 18.58
N TRP A 116 2.99 -4.41 17.79
CA TRP A 116 2.26 -3.37 17.08
C TRP A 116 0.76 -3.67 16.99
N ARG A 117 -0.04 -2.62 16.76
CA ARG A 117 -1.48 -2.69 16.49
C ARG A 117 -1.87 -1.59 15.52
N TRP A 118 -2.38 -1.97 14.36
CA TRP A 118 -2.95 -1.06 13.36
C TRP A 118 -4.47 -1.17 13.35
N VAL A 119 -5.17 -0.05 13.22
CA VAL A 119 -6.61 -0.03 12.88
C VAL A 119 -6.70 0.41 11.43
N VAL A 120 -7.25 -0.48 10.60
CA VAL A 120 -7.42 -0.27 9.16
C VAL A 120 -8.90 -0.37 8.84
N GLU A 121 -9.41 0.61 8.11
CA GLU A 121 -10.79 0.62 7.63
C GLU A 121 -10.88 0.00 6.23
N PHE A 122 -11.80 -0.94 6.06
CA PHE A 122 -12.21 -1.46 4.75
C PHE A 122 -13.60 -0.95 4.42
N SER A 123 -13.73 -0.39 3.23
CA SER A 123 -14.97 0.21 2.75
C SER A 123 -15.11 -0.13 1.27
N ASP A 124 -16.29 -0.58 0.86
CA ASP A 124 -16.56 -0.94 -0.54
C ASP A 124 -17.94 -0.43 -0.98
N HIS A 125 -18.13 -0.30 -2.30
CA HIS A 125 -19.36 0.13 -2.93
C HIS A 125 -19.66 -0.73 -4.15
N ARG A 126 -20.91 -1.18 -4.30
CA ARG A 126 -21.32 -2.12 -5.36
C ARG A 126 -21.03 -1.64 -6.79
N GLY A 127 -20.90 -0.33 -7.00
CA GLY A 127 -20.59 0.27 -8.31
C GLY A 127 -19.19 0.87 -8.47
N ARG A 128 -18.36 0.87 -7.42
CA ARG A 128 -17.00 1.46 -7.37
C ARG A 128 -16.74 2.68 -8.27
N PRO A 129 -17.45 3.81 -8.07
CA PRO A 129 -17.10 5.07 -8.73
C PRO A 129 -15.65 5.46 -8.42
N ALA A 130 -14.91 6.03 -9.38
CA ALA A 130 -13.50 6.37 -9.23
C ALA A 130 -13.21 7.39 -8.11
N ASP A 131 -14.20 8.21 -7.77
CA ASP A 131 -14.17 9.23 -6.72
C ASP A 131 -14.92 8.80 -5.45
N TRP A 132 -15.39 7.55 -5.37
CA TRP A 132 -16.16 7.10 -4.22
C TRP A 132 -15.30 7.01 -2.96
N ALA A 133 -15.84 7.55 -1.88
CA ALA A 133 -15.39 7.34 -0.52
C ALA A 133 -16.63 7.31 0.39
N PRO A 134 -16.65 6.49 1.45
CA PRO A 134 -17.69 6.57 2.46
C PRO A 134 -17.61 7.90 3.23
N GLU A 135 -18.73 8.32 3.82
CA GLU A 135 -18.79 9.57 4.59
C GLU A 135 -17.76 9.57 5.73
N GLY A 136 -17.01 10.67 5.87
CA GLY A 136 -16.06 10.86 6.96
C GLY A 136 -14.67 10.22 6.74
N GLN A 137 -14.47 9.45 5.67
CA GLN A 137 -13.15 8.88 5.37
C GLN A 137 -12.13 9.98 5.02
N ARG A 138 -10.96 9.88 5.64
CA ARG A 138 -9.82 10.77 5.37
C ARG A 138 -8.73 9.99 4.64
N LEU A 139 -8.61 10.24 3.34
CA LEU A 139 -7.62 9.62 2.48
C LEU A 139 -6.50 10.60 2.13
N GLN A 140 -5.25 10.17 2.28
CA GLN A 140 -4.10 10.83 1.71
C GLN A 140 -3.89 10.35 0.26
N ARG A 141 -3.67 11.28 -0.67
CA ARG A 141 -3.42 11.02 -2.10
C ARG A 141 -2.04 11.55 -2.48
#